data_AF-A0A8T5LHY3-F1
#
_entry.id   AF-A0A8T5LHY3-F1
#
_cell.length_a   1.000
_cell.length_b   1.000
_cell.length_c   1.000
_cell.angle_alpha   90.00
_cell.angle_beta   90.00
_cell.angle_gamma   90.00
#
_symmetry.space_group_name_H-M   'P 1'
#
loop_
_entity.id
_entity.type
_entity.pdbx_description
1 polymer ?
#
loop_
_entity_poly.entity_id
_entity_poly.type
_entity_poly.pdbx_seq_one_letter_code
_entity_poly.pdbx_strand_id
1 'polypeptide(L)' 'MKQNTTFITNEEGNKLLDVFRVLIKNSKFLDCLVGYFYKSGFHSIYKSLEDVEKIRILIGISTDKSTYDLI' A
#
# COMPACT_ATOMS: atom_id res chain seq x y z
N MET A 1 -18.93 -16.38 11.02
CA MET A 1 -17.61 -17.03 10.98
C MET A 1 -16.71 -16.19 10.07
N LYS A 2 -15.65 -15.59 10.61
CA LYS A 2 -14.71 -14.78 9.82
C LYS A 2 -13.85 -15.77 9.03
N GLN A 3 -14.03 -15.86 7.70
CA GLN A 3 -13.19 -16.73 6.89
C GLN A 3 -11.75 -16.21 7.00
N ASN A 4 -10.87 -17.00 7.62
CA ASN A 4 -9.42 -16.80 7.56
C ASN A 4 -8.97 -17.26 6.17
N THR A 5 -9.21 -16.45 5.14
CA THR A 5 -8.58 -16.64 3.85
C THR A 5 -7.26 -15.89 3.87
N THR A 6 -6.14 -16.61 3.85
CA THR A 6 -4.79 -16.07 3.60
C THR A 6 -4.69 -15.40 2.21
N PHE A 7 -5.69 -15.64 1.35
CA PHE A 7 -5.78 -15.10 0.00
C PHE A 7 -6.67 -13.86 -0.06
N ILE A 8 -6.14 -12.81 -0.70
CA ILE A 8 -6.82 -11.55 -0.94
C ILE A 8 -7.48 -11.62 -2.32
N THR A 9 -8.81 -11.58 -2.37
CA THR A 9 -9.60 -11.74 -3.61
C THR A 9 -10.04 -10.41 -4.23
N ASN A 10 -9.94 -9.30 -3.49
CA ASN A 10 -10.50 -7.99 -3.86
C ASN A 10 -12.04 -7.95 -3.97
N GLU A 11 -12.72 -8.90 -3.35
CA GLU A 11 -14.18 -8.92 -3.23
C GLU A 11 -14.66 -8.17 -1.98
N GLU A 12 -15.97 -8.06 -1.81
CA GLU A 12 -16.58 -7.38 -0.66
C GLU A 12 -16.10 -7.98 0.67
N GLY A 13 -15.49 -7.13 1.52
CA GLY A 13 -14.92 -7.55 2.79
C GLY A 13 -13.52 -8.20 2.72
N ASN A 14 -12.93 -8.39 1.54
CA ASN A 14 -11.60 -8.98 1.34
C ASN A 14 -10.74 -8.20 0.33
N LYS A 15 -10.55 -6.91 0.57
CA LYS A 15 -9.75 -6.03 -0.30
C LYS A 15 -8.33 -5.87 0.20
N LEU A 16 -7.38 -5.90 -0.74
CA LEU A 16 -5.96 -5.62 -0.48
C LEU A 16 -5.78 -4.28 0.24
N LEU A 17 -6.55 -3.28 -0.19
CA LEU A 17 -6.51 -1.93 0.38
C LEU A 17 -6.82 -1.92 1.88
N ASP A 18 -7.81 -2.70 2.32
CA ASP A 18 -8.22 -2.72 3.73
C ASP A 18 -7.15 -3.39 4.59
N VAL A 19 -6.54 -4.46 4.08
CA VAL A 19 -5.39 -5.11 4.72
C VAL A 19 -4.20 -4.14 4.82
N PHE A 20 -3.87 -3.46 3.72
CA PHE A 20 -2.77 -2.48 3.70
C PHE A 20 -2.99 -1.34 4.70
N ARG A 21 -4.21 -0.78 4.78
CA ARG A 21 -4.52 0.29 5.74
C ARG A 21 -4.27 -0.13 7.19
N VAL A 22 -4.65 -1.36 7.55
CA VAL A 22 -4.42 -1.90 8.89
C VAL A 22 -2.92 -2.14 9.14
N LEU A 23 -2.21 -2.73 8.18
CA LEU A 23 -0.77 -3.02 8.33
C LEU A 23 0.05 -1.74 8.46
N ILE A 24 -0.16 -0.78 7.56
CA ILE A 24 0.59 0.48 7.53
C ILE A 24 0.34 1.28 8.80
N LYS A 25 -0.91 1.40 9.25
CA LYS A 25 -1.25 2.16 10.45
C LYS A 25 -0.57 1.64 11.72
N ASN A 26 -0.26 0.34 11.77
CA ASN A 26 0.42 -0.28 12.91
C ASN A 26 1.94 -0.41 12.71
N SER A 27 2.49 0.22 11.67
CA SER A 27 3.91 0.10 11.31
C SER A 27 4.66 1.40 11.57
N LYS A 28 5.79 1.30 12.26
CA LYS A 28 6.73 2.42 12.45
C LYS A 28 7.51 2.74 11.17
N PHE A 29 7.84 1.69 10.42
CA PHE A 29 8.59 1.76 9.17
C PHE A 29 7.86 0.95 8.10
N LEU A 30 7.84 1.47 6.88
CA LEU A 30 7.27 0.80 5.73
C LEU A 30 8.34 0.59 4.67
N ASP A 31 8.70 -0.67 4.45
CA ASP A 31 9.59 -1.08 3.36
C ASP A 31 8.82 -1.97 2.40
N CYS A 32 8.71 -1.57 1.14
CA CYS A 32 7.90 -2.29 0.14
C CYS A 32 8.67 -2.49 -1.18
N LEU A 33 8.58 -3.69 -1.74
CA LEU A 33 9.02 -3.98 -3.09
C LEU A 33 7.80 -4.19 -3.98
N VAL A 34 7.70 -3.42 -5.06
CA VAL A 34 6.57 -3.47 -5.99
C VAL A 34 7.04 -3.48 -7.43
N GLY A 35 6.33 -4.18 -8.31
CA GLY A 35 6.62 -4.13 -9.74
C GLY A 35 6.30 -2.76 -10.34
N TYR A 36 5.13 -2.22 -9.99
CA TYR A 36 4.61 -0.94 -10.46
C TYR A 36 3.98 -0.18 -9.30
N PHE A 37 4.14 1.14 -9.30
CA PHE A 37 3.47 2.01 -8.33
C PHE A 37 2.92 3.24 -9.05
N TYR A 38 1.63 3.48 -8.84
CA TYR A 38 0.85 4.54 -9.48
C TYR A 38 0.24 5.48 -8.44
N LYS A 39 0.02 6.73 -8.86
CA LYS A 39 -0.52 7.83 -8.05
C LYS A 39 -1.87 7.50 -7.42
N SER A 40 -2.75 6.79 -8.14
CA SER A 40 -4.06 6.37 -7.64
C SER A 40 -3.94 5.42 -6.43
N GLY A 41 -2.94 4.53 -6.45
CA GLY A 41 -2.60 3.66 -5.34
C GLY A 41 -2.13 4.46 -4.13
N PHE A 42 -1.19 5.39 -4.34
CA PHE A 42 -0.71 6.30 -3.29
C PHE A 42 -1.87 7.09 -2.66
N HIS A 43 -2.74 7.69 -3.47
CA HIS A 43 -3.91 8.43 -2.98
C HIS A 43 -4.88 7.57 -2.16
N SER A 44 -4.93 6.25 -2.39
CA SER A 44 -5.81 5.36 -1.63
C SER A 44 -5.30 5.06 -0.22
N ILE A 45 -3.98 5.21 0.01
CA ILE A 45 -3.28 4.84 1.25
C ILE A 45 -2.57 6.01 1.95
N TYR A 46 -2.46 7.20 1.34
CA TYR A 46 -1.64 8.30 1.88
C TYR A 46 -1.96 8.65 3.35
N LYS A 47 -3.25 8.66 3.72
CA LYS A 47 -3.67 8.92 5.11
C LYS A 47 -3.12 7.91 6.10
N SER A 48 -2.97 6.66 5.68
CA SER A 48 -2.40 5.61 6.54
C SER A 48 -0.89 5.76 6.68
N LEU A 49 -0.23 6.49 5.77
CA LEU A 49 1.21 6.72 5.77
C LEU A 49 1.64 7.90 6.66
N GLU A 50 0.71 8.76 7.09
CA GLU A 50 1.03 10.01 7.82
C GLU A 50 1.81 9.75 9.12
N ASP A 51 1.50 8.66 9.83
CA ASP A 51 2.15 8.31 11.11
C ASP A 51 3.40 7.42 10.94
N VAL A 52 3.78 7.08 9.71
CA VAL A 52 4.93 6.22 9.43
C VAL A 52 6.21 7.05 9.41
N GLU A 53 7.15 6.76 10.30
CA GLU A 53 8.38 7.57 10.44
C GLU A 53 9.30 7.48 9.22
N LYS A 54 9.29 6.33 8.52
CA LYS A 54 10.12 6.15 7.33
C LYS A 54 9.45 5.21 6.34
N ILE A 55 9.40 5.65 5.08
CA ILE A 55 8.84 4.90 3.97
C ILE A 55 9.94 4.70 2.93
N ARG A 56 10.18 3.46 2.51
CA ARG A 56 11.05 3.11 1.38
C ARG A 56 10.31 2.18 0.44
N ILE A 57 10.19 2.59 -0.81
CA ILE A 57 9.52 1.79 -1.85
C ILE A 57 10.53 1.54 -2.96
N LEU A 58 10.83 0.26 -3.20
CA LEU A 58 11.63 -0.16 -4.35
C LEU A 58 10.70 -0.59 -5.48
N ILE A 59 10.74 0.15 -6.57
CA ILE A 59 9.90 -0.10 -7.76
C ILE A 59 10.75 -0.80 -8.81
N GLY A 60 10.38 -2.03 -9.15
CA GLY A 60 11.22 -2.92 -9.96
C GLY A 60 11.15 -2.67 -11.46
N ILE A 61 9.98 -2.32 -12.00
CA ILE A 61 9.79 -2.22 -13.45
C ILE A 61 9.63 -0.77 -13.88
N SER A 62 8.56 -0.11 -13.46
CA SER A 62 8.34 1.29 -13.79
C SER A 62 7.37 1.98 -12.83
N THR A 63 7.51 3.29 -12.73
CA THR A 63 6.55 4.19 -12.12
C THR A 63 6.27 5.31 -13.11
N ASP A 64 5.07 5.89 -13.06
CA ASP A 64 4.78 7.04 -13.90
C ASP A 64 5.41 8.31 -13.31
N LYS A 65 5.77 9.27 -14.18
CA LYS A 65 6.42 10.52 -13.77
C LYS A 65 5.63 11.28 -12.71
N SER A 66 4.29 11.24 -12.78
CA SER A 66 3.45 11.95 -11.80
C SER A 66 3.53 11.34 -10.41
N THR A 67 3.79 10.03 -10.31
CA THR A 67 4.04 9.36 -9.03
C THR A 67 5.43 9.69 -8.51
N TYR A 68 6.45 9.72 -9.36
CA TYR A 68 7.80 10.13 -8.97
C TYR A 68 7.82 11.56 -8.40
N ASP A 69 7.11 12.49 -9.04
CA ASP A 69 7.06 13.90 -8.61
C ASP A 69 6.31 14.12 -7.27
N LEU A 70 5.60 13.10 -6.75
CA LEU A 70 4.79 13.18 -5.52
C LEU A 70 5.46 12.56 -4.29
N ILE A 71 6.56 11.82 -4.48
CA ILE A 71 7.30 11.12 -3.43
C ILE A 71 8.55 11.95 -3.08
#